data_AF-A0A2G5TAJ7-F1
#
_entry.id   AF-A0A2G5TAJ7-F1
#
_cell.length_a   1.000
_cell.length_b   1.000
_cell.length_c   1.000
_cell.angle_alpha   90.00
_cell.angle_beta   90.00
_cell.angle_gamma   90.00
#
_symmetry.space_group_name_H-M   'P 1'
#
loop_
_entity.id
_entity.type
_entity.pdbx_description
1 polymer ?
#
loop_
_entity_poly.entity_id
_entity_poly.type
_entity_poly.pdbx_seq_one_letter_code
_entity_poly.pdbx_strand_id
1 'polypeptide(L)'
;MGYGWNVLPHPPYSPDLAPSDYWLFGDMTRAFEGRSFNSRGAVEAALKQYFASHPAGFYRNGIHKLRERWRLVVDNDGQYN
;
A
#
# COMPACT_ATOMS: atom_id res chain seq x y z
N MET A 1 9.19 -18.62 -20.36
CA MET A 1 8.97 -17.30 -20.98
C MET A 1 8.06 -16.51 -20.06
N GLY A 2 8.51 -15.38 -19.54
CA GLY A 2 7.79 -14.60 -18.52
C GLY A 2 6.60 -13.84 -19.10
N TYR A 3 5.70 -13.37 -18.23
CA TYR A 3 4.48 -12.63 -18.56
C TYR A 3 4.70 -11.24 -19.24
N GLY A 4 5.92 -10.92 -19.68
CA GLY A 4 6.25 -9.63 -20.30
C GLY A 4 6.29 -8.45 -19.32
N TRP A 5 6.38 -8.71 -18.02
CA TRP A 5 6.38 -7.66 -16.99
C TRP A 5 7.78 -7.15 -16.68
N ASN A 6 7.89 -5.84 -16.51
CA ASN A 6 9.09 -5.21 -15.98
C ASN A 6 9.03 -5.25 -14.45
N VAL A 7 9.96 -5.98 -13.83
CA VAL A 7 10.11 -6.01 -12.38
C VAL A 7 10.89 -4.78 -11.95
N LEU A 8 10.25 -3.92 -11.15
CA LEU A 8 10.93 -2.75 -10.58
C LEU A 8 11.87 -3.19 -9.45
N PRO A 9 13.09 -2.63 -9.36
CA PRO A 9 13.98 -2.90 -8.24
C PRO A 9 13.33 -2.39 -6.95
N HIS A 10 13.33 -3.23 -5.91
CA HIS A 10 12.84 -2.88 -4.58
C HIS A 10 13.93 -3.18 -3.56
N PRO A 11 14.45 -2.16 -2.83
CA PRO A 11 15.47 -2.38 -1.82
C PRO A 11 14.94 -3.23 -0.65
N PRO A 12 15.81 -4.02 0.00
CA PRO A 12 15.42 -4.81 1.16
C PRO A 12 15.01 -3.89 2.33
N TYR A 13 14.04 -4.34 3.13
CA TYR A 13 13.55 -3.64 4.32
C TYR A 13 12.97 -2.23 4.09
N SER A 14 12.46 -1.92 2.90
CA SER A 14 11.90 -0.59 2.59
C SER A 14 10.37 -0.57 2.42
N PRO A 15 9.59 -0.88 3.48
CA PRO A 15 8.12 -0.78 3.42
C PRO A 15 7.66 0.66 3.19
N ASP A 16 8.47 1.65 3.57
CA ASP A 16 8.27 3.07 3.28
C ASP A 16 8.32 3.41 1.78
N LEU A 17 8.85 2.50 0.95
CA LEU A 17 8.86 2.59 -0.52
C LEU A 17 7.84 1.66 -1.19
N ALA A 18 7.11 0.84 -0.44
CA ALA A 18 6.07 -0.04 -0.96
C ALA A 18 4.69 0.64 -0.83
N PRO A 19 4.01 1.04 -1.95
CA PRO A 19 2.71 1.71 -1.86
C PRO A 19 1.63 0.91 -1.13
N SER A 20 1.71 -0.42 -1.19
CA SER A 20 0.83 -1.29 -0.41
C SER A 20 0.99 -1.04 1.09
N ASP A 21 2.22 -0.96 1.60
CA ASP A 21 2.50 -0.83 3.02
C ASP A 21 2.26 0.59 3.53
N TYR A 22 2.91 1.60 2.92
CA TYR A 22 2.85 2.97 3.43
C TYR A 22 1.53 3.70 3.18
N TRP A 23 0.70 3.22 2.26
CA TRP A 23 -0.55 3.87 1.86
C TRP A 23 -1.76 2.99 2.11
N LEU A 24 -1.85 1.85 1.43
CA LEU A 24 -3.06 1.02 1.42
C LEU A 24 -3.31 0.33 2.77
N PHE A 25 -2.32 -0.40 3.29
CA PHE A 25 -2.48 -1.18 4.50
C PHE A 25 -2.56 -0.31 5.74
N GLY A 26 -1.83 0.81 5.78
CA GLY A 26 -1.97 1.78 6.87
C GLY A 26 -3.41 2.31 7.00
N ASP A 27 -4.09 2.56 5.88
CA ASP A 27 -5.51 2.96 5.90
C ASP A 27 -6.44 1.80 6.23
N MET A 28 -6.19 0.63 5.65
CA MET A 28 -6.97 -0.58 5.90
C MET A 28 -6.94 -1.00 7.37
N THR A 29 -5.78 -0.91 8.01
CA THR A 29 -5.63 -1.20 9.44
C THR A 29 -6.53 -0.29 10.27
N ARG A 30 -6.56 1.02 9.99
CA ARG A 30 -7.48 1.95 10.67
C ARG A 30 -8.95 1.61 10.41
N ALA A 31 -9.30 1.26 9.17
CA ALA A 31 -10.66 0.91 8.79
C ALA A 31 -11.17 -0.38 9.48
N PHE A 32 -10.27 -1.29 9.85
CA PHE A 32 -10.59 -2.56 10.50
C PHE A 32 -10.15 -2.63 11.96
N GLU A 33 -9.62 -1.55 12.53
CA GLU A 33 -9.18 -1.50 13.91
C GLU A 33 -10.35 -1.82 14.86
N GLY A 34 -10.10 -2.72 15.82
CA GLY A 34 -11.11 -3.16 16.78
C GLY A 34 -12.25 -4.02 16.20
N ARG A 35 -12.23 -4.34 14.90
CA ARG A 35 -13.25 -5.22 14.29
C ARG A 35 -12.83 -6.69 14.40
N SER A 36 -13.72 -7.49 14.96
CA SER A 36 -13.59 -8.96 14.97
C SER A 36 -14.50 -9.57 13.92
N PHE A 37 -13.94 -10.46 13.10
CA PHE A 37 -14.70 -11.21 12.10
C PHE A 37 -14.88 -12.66 12.58
N ASN A 38 -16.10 -13.17 12.47
CA ASN A 38 -16.46 -14.52 12.92
C ASN A 38 -16.38 -15.58 11.81
N SER A 39 -16.04 -15.18 10.58
CA SER A 39 -15.94 -16.07 9.44
C SER A 39 -15.08 -15.46 8.32
N ARG A 40 -14.54 -16.32 7.47
CA ARG A 40 -13.87 -15.91 6.23
C ARG A 40 -14.79 -15.09 5.32
N GLY A 41 -16.06 -15.47 5.20
CA GLY A 41 -17.04 -14.74 4.38
C GLY A 41 -17.26 -13.31 4.85
N ALA A 42 -17.24 -13.07 6.16
CA ALA A 42 -17.32 -11.72 6.72
C ALA A 42 -16.08 -10.88 6.38
N VAL A 43 -14.88 -11.47 6.42
CA VAL A 43 -13.64 -10.79 6.00
C VAL A 43 -13.68 -10.43 4.51
N GLU A 44 -14.07 -11.37 3.65
CA GLU A 44 -14.14 -11.12 2.20
C GLU A 44 -15.16 -10.03 1.85
N ALA A 45 -16.32 -10.02 2.51
CA ALA A 45 -17.33 -8.97 2.32
C ALA A 45 -16.81 -7.59 2.78
N ALA A 46 -16.14 -7.53 3.94
CA ALA A 46 -15.56 -6.29 4.45
C ALA A 46 -14.45 -5.75 3.54
N LEU A 47 -13.59 -6.61 3.00
CA LEU A 47 -12.57 -6.23 2.03
C LEU A 47 -13.20 -5.69 0.74
N LYS A 48 -14.20 -6.38 0.18
CA LYS A 48 -14.92 -5.91 -1.01
C LYS A 48 -15.52 -4.52 -0.79
N GLN A 49 -16.16 -4.31 0.37
CA GLN A 49 -16.71 -3.01 0.72
C GLN A 49 -15.63 -1.94 0.89
N TYR A 50 -14.51 -2.26 1.55
CA TYR A 50 -13.39 -1.35 1.72
C TYR A 50 -12.79 -0.90 0.38
N PHE A 51 -12.54 -1.83 -0.55
CA PHE A 51 -12.03 -1.43 -1.87
C PHE A 51 -13.06 -0.63 -2.67
N ALA A 52 -14.35 -0.96 -2.56
CA ALA A 52 -15.40 -0.21 -3.26
C ALA A 52 -15.65 1.20 -2.68
N SER A 53 -15.34 1.43 -1.39
CA SER A 53 -15.56 2.74 -0.75
C SER A 53 -14.48 3.78 -1.10
N HIS A 54 -13.33 3.36 -1.63
CA HIS A 54 -12.25 4.26 -1.97
C HIS A 54 -12.36 4.74 -3.42
N PRO A 55 -12.34 6.06 -3.66
CA PRO A 55 -12.38 6.58 -5.02
C PRO A 55 -11.07 6.26 -5.76
N ALA A 56 -11.10 6.22 -7.09
CA ALA A 56 -9.90 6.00 -7.92
C ALA A 56 -8.73 6.95 -7.56
N GLY A 57 -9.05 8.18 -7.14
CA GLY A 57 -8.06 9.15 -6.67
C GLY A 57 -7.23 8.68 -5.47
N PHE A 58 -7.80 7.89 -4.57
CA PHE A 58 -7.09 7.33 -3.42
C PHE A 58 -5.90 6.46 -3.87
N TYR A 59 -6.15 5.50 -4.77
CA TYR A 59 -5.13 4.61 -5.29
C TYR A 59 -4.09 5.35 -6.14
N ARG A 60 -4.57 6.26 -6.99
CA ARG A 60 -3.70 7.11 -7.82
C ARG A 60 -2.74 7.91 -6.94
N ASN A 61 -3.23 8.52 -5.87
CA ASN A 61 -2.41 9.33 -4.97
C ASN A 61 -1.37 8.49 -4.23
N GLY A 62 -1.73 7.28 -3.79
CA GLY A 62 -0.78 6.34 -3.19
C GLY A 62 0.40 6.04 -4.11
N ILE A 63 0.15 5.77 -5.40
CA ILE A 63 1.21 5.53 -6.38
C ILE A 63 2.05 6.80 -6.66
N HIS A 64 1.41 7.97 -6.85
CA HIS A 64 2.14 9.20 -7.15
C HIS A 64 3.06 9.64 -6.02
N LYS A 65 2.72 9.30 -4.77
CA LYS A 65 3.53 9.62 -3.60
C LYS A 65 4.87 8.88 -3.57
N LEU A 66 5.03 7.83 -4.38
CA LEU A 66 6.29 7.10 -4.53
C LEU A 66 7.43 8.01 -5.00
N ARG A 67 7.15 8.98 -5.88
CA ARG A 67 8.14 9.94 -6.37
C ARG A 67 8.71 10.80 -5.23
N GLU A 68 7.85 11.30 -4.36
CA GLU A 68 8.25 12.11 -3.20
C GLU A 68 9.06 11.28 -2.21
N ARG A 69 8.65 10.05 -1.95
CA ARG A 69 9.34 9.13 -1.04
C ARG A 69 10.72 8.72 -1.55
N TRP A 70 10.87 8.42 -2.84
CA TRP A 70 12.19 8.19 -3.43
C TRP A 70 13.10 9.40 -3.28
N ARG A 71 12.56 10.60 -3.49
CA ARG A 71 13.36 11.81 -3.32
C ARG A 71 13.85 11.97 -1.88
N LEU A 72 12.97 11.71 -0.92
CA LEU A 72 13.30 11.81 0.50
C LEU A 72 14.37 10.77 0.91
N VAL A 73 14.28 9.53 0.43
CA VAL A 73 15.30 8.50 0.68
C VAL A 73 16.65 8.90 0.08
N VAL A 74 16.68 9.50 -1.12
CA VAL A 74 17.92 10.00 -1.72
C VAL A 74 18.51 11.17 -0.93
N ASP A 75 17.67 12.12 -0.54
CA ASP A 75 18.08 13.29 0.23
C ASP A 75 18.53 12.92 1.67
N ASN A 76 18.08 11.76 2.18
CA ASN A 76 18.45 11.19 3.47
C ASN A 76 19.56 10.12 3.39
N ASP A 77 20.33 10.06 2.29
CA ASP A 77 21.43 9.10 2.10
C ASP A 77 21.03 7.63 2.32
N GLY A 78 19.80 7.26 1.91
CA GLY A 78 19.26 5.91 2.05
C GLY A 78 18.71 5.58 3.44
N GLN A 79 18.75 6.52 4.39
CA GLN A 79 18.12 6.34 5.70
C GLN A 79 16.59 6.40 5.60
N TYR A 80 15.94 5.77 6.57
CA TYR A 80 14.49 5.87 6.71
C TYR A 80 14.06 7.31 7.02
N ASN A 81 12.85 7.61 6.60
CA ASN A 81 12.17 8.89 6.84
C ASN A 81 11.52 8.95 8.22
#